data_AF-A0A7W1GP67-F1
#
_entry.id   AF-A0A7W1GP67-F1
#
_cell.length_a   1.000
_cell.length_b   1.000
_cell.length_c   1.000
_cell.angle_alpha   90.00
_cell.angle_beta   90.00
_cell.angle_gamma   90.00
#
_symmetry.space_group_name_H-M   'P 1'
#
loop_
_entity.id
_entity.type
_entity.pdbx_description
1 polymer ?
#
loop_
_entity_poly.entity_id
_entity_poly.type
_entity_poly.pdbx_seq_one_letter_code
_entity_poly.pdbx_strand_id
1 'polypeptide(L)'
;LAALVGMGADAPLARPDDPALARLLPDGYGGDESEATDAADFRRYTEPGLRELKATNAANLITSLLEAGADLSGLGGDQTDAPGTDDEPAGVDVELDADAVDGWLRCLTDIRLALGTRLGVEQDDDERWEQLPDDDPDKAMHDVYNWLAFVQETLLRTLR
;
A
#
# COMPACT_ATOMS: atom_id res chain seq x y z
N LEU A 1 4.79 36.65 -28.63
CA LEU A 1 4.19 35.31 -28.76
C LEU A 1 5.07 34.19 -28.19
N ALA A 2 5.92 34.47 -27.19
CA ALA A 2 6.78 33.46 -26.53
C ALA A 2 6.39 33.23 -25.05
N ALA A 3 5.21 33.71 -24.62
CA ALA A 3 4.80 33.72 -23.21
C ALA A 3 3.54 32.87 -22.92
N LEU A 4 3.16 31.95 -23.82
CA LEU A 4 1.91 31.17 -23.69
C LEU A 4 2.11 29.64 -23.77
N VAL A 5 3.35 29.14 -23.74
CA VAL A 5 3.64 27.70 -23.76
C VAL A 5 4.76 27.41 -22.77
N GLY A 6 4.53 26.55 -21.78
CA GLY A 6 5.60 25.70 -21.23
C GLY A 6 5.89 25.69 -19.72
N MET A 7 5.65 26.75 -18.96
CA MET A 7 6.22 26.84 -17.59
C MET A 7 5.43 26.15 -16.45
N GLY A 8 4.57 25.18 -16.78
CA GLY A 8 3.99 24.27 -15.78
C GLY A 8 4.55 22.85 -15.85
N ALA A 9 5.08 22.45 -17.01
CA ALA A 9 5.54 21.09 -17.26
C ALA A 9 7.05 20.93 -17.04
N ASP A 10 7.84 22.00 -17.06
CA ASP A 10 9.32 21.96 -17.03
C ASP A 10 9.97 22.12 -15.64
N ALA A 11 9.18 22.16 -14.57
CA ALA A 11 9.75 22.14 -13.23
C ALA A 11 10.20 20.72 -12.86
N PRO A 12 11.42 20.53 -12.34
CA PRO A 12 11.88 19.23 -11.85
C PRO A 12 10.90 18.67 -10.82
N LEU A 13 10.51 17.39 -10.97
CA LEU A 13 9.67 16.75 -9.98
C LEU A 13 10.55 16.36 -8.78
N ALA A 14 10.38 17.05 -7.65
CA ALA A 14 11.09 16.76 -6.42
C ALA A 14 10.66 15.41 -5.83
N ARG A 15 11.54 14.79 -5.06
CA ARG A 15 11.22 13.59 -4.28
C ARG A 15 10.09 13.91 -3.28
N PRO A 16 9.09 13.02 -3.08
CA PRO A 16 8.08 13.20 -2.05
C PRO A 16 8.70 13.29 -0.64
N ASP A 17 8.20 14.21 0.19
CA ASP A 17 8.65 14.36 1.58
C ASP A 17 8.15 13.22 2.49
N ASP A 18 6.98 12.64 2.19
CA ASP A 18 6.46 11.49 2.92
C ASP A 18 7.31 10.25 2.59
N PRO A 19 7.88 9.56 3.60
CA PRO A 19 8.81 8.46 3.37
C PRO A 19 8.14 7.23 2.73
N ALA A 20 6.85 7.00 3.00
CA ALA A 20 6.09 5.92 2.37
C ALA A 20 5.88 6.23 0.88
N LEU A 21 5.51 7.48 0.53
CA LEU A 21 5.41 7.91 -0.86
C LEU A 21 6.76 7.83 -1.58
N ALA A 22 7.85 8.24 -0.93
CA ALA A 22 9.19 8.12 -1.50
C ALA A 22 9.59 6.68 -1.79
N ARG A 23 9.13 5.70 -0.98
CA ARG A 23 9.35 4.27 -1.24
C ARG A 23 8.43 3.72 -2.32
N LEU A 24 7.17 4.16 -2.36
CA LEU A 24 6.20 3.75 -3.38
C LEU A 24 6.53 4.32 -4.76
N LEU A 25 7.16 5.49 -4.81
CA LEU A 25 7.46 6.23 -6.03
C LEU A 25 8.99 6.44 -6.14
N PRO A 26 9.76 5.35 -6.33
CA PRO A 26 11.20 5.45 -6.44
C PRO A 26 11.59 6.15 -7.74
N ASP A 27 12.74 6.83 -7.70
CA ASP A 27 13.27 7.57 -8.84
C ASP A 27 14.24 6.76 -9.70
N GLY A 28 14.42 5.47 -9.41
CA GLY A 28 15.26 4.55 -10.21
C GLY A 28 16.77 4.76 -10.03
N TYR A 29 17.18 5.76 -9.25
CA TYR A 29 18.58 6.07 -8.94
C TYR A 29 18.88 5.77 -7.47
N GLY A 30 20.16 5.67 -7.11
CA GLY A 30 20.61 5.27 -5.78
C GLY A 30 20.35 6.29 -4.67
N GLY A 31 19.71 7.42 -4.97
CA GLY A 31 19.49 8.52 -4.05
C GLY A 31 20.72 9.44 -3.85
N ASP A 32 21.76 9.29 -4.67
CA ASP A 32 22.95 10.15 -4.64
C ASP A 32 22.63 11.57 -5.14
N GLU A 33 23.03 12.59 -4.38
CA GLU A 33 22.78 14.00 -4.74
C GLU A 33 23.35 14.40 -6.10
N SER A 34 24.44 13.75 -6.54
CA SER A 34 25.04 13.99 -7.86
C SER A 34 24.12 13.62 -9.03
N GLU A 35 23.13 12.77 -8.81
CA GLU A 35 22.17 12.29 -9.81
C GLU A 35 20.79 12.97 -9.66
N ALA A 36 20.67 13.98 -8.79
CA ALA A 36 19.38 14.59 -8.45
C ALA A 36 18.60 15.14 -9.66
N THR A 37 19.30 15.66 -10.67
CA THR A 37 18.68 16.15 -11.92
C THR A 37 18.12 14.99 -12.74
N ASP A 38 18.91 13.94 -12.96
CA ASP A 38 18.49 12.76 -13.73
C ASP A 38 17.35 12.02 -13.03
N ALA A 39 17.37 11.96 -11.70
CA ALA A 39 16.30 11.43 -10.87
C ALA A 39 15.00 12.24 -11.00
N ALA A 40 15.08 13.58 -11.07
CA ALA A 40 13.92 14.42 -11.26
C ALA A 40 13.29 14.28 -12.65
N ASP A 41 14.12 14.15 -13.70
CA ASP A 41 13.65 13.87 -15.06
C ASP A 41 13.02 12.49 -15.16
N PHE A 42 13.63 11.47 -14.55
CA PHE A 42 13.04 10.13 -14.51
C PHE A 42 11.66 10.15 -13.84
N ARG A 43 11.53 10.76 -12.66
CA ARG A 43 10.23 10.90 -11.97
C ARG A 43 9.20 11.61 -12.83
N ARG A 44 9.58 12.69 -13.50
CA ARG A 44 8.68 13.43 -14.40
C ARG A 44 8.04 12.51 -15.45
N TYR A 45 8.79 11.54 -15.97
CA TYR A 45 8.30 10.63 -17.00
C TYR A 45 7.65 9.34 -16.47
N THR A 46 8.00 8.87 -15.27
CA THR A 46 7.55 7.56 -14.76
C THR A 46 6.53 7.66 -13.64
N GLU A 47 6.63 8.66 -12.77
CA GLU A 47 5.80 8.77 -11.57
C GLU A 47 4.29 8.87 -11.89
N PRO A 48 3.83 9.66 -12.90
CA PRO A 48 2.41 9.71 -13.23
C PRO A 48 1.82 8.33 -13.58
N GLY A 49 2.52 7.56 -14.42
CA GLY A 49 2.08 6.22 -14.81
C GLY A 49 2.14 5.21 -13.65
N LEU A 50 3.14 5.33 -12.78
CA LEU A 50 3.21 4.52 -11.56
C LEU A 50 2.05 4.81 -10.60
N ARG A 51 1.71 6.10 -10.39
CA ARG A 51 0.58 6.49 -9.54
C ARG A 51 -0.74 5.97 -10.09
N GLU A 52 -0.96 6.09 -11.39
CA GLU A 52 -2.14 5.56 -12.06
C GLU A 52 -2.24 4.04 -11.88
N LEU A 53 -1.17 3.30 -12.14
CA LEU A 53 -1.13 1.86 -11.96
C LEU A 53 -1.45 1.43 -10.52
N LYS A 54 -0.88 2.12 -9.52
CA LYS A 54 -1.17 1.85 -8.10
C LYS A 54 -2.63 2.11 -7.76
N ALA A 55 -3.18 3.22 -8.24
CA ALA A 55 -4.59 3.56 -8.03
C ALA A 55 -5.53 2.53 -8.69
N THR A 56 -5.21 2.09 -9.90
CA THR A 56 -5.97 1.02 -10.59
C THR A 56 -5.92 -0.30 -9.82
N ASN A 57 -4.76 -0.73 -9.35
CA ASN A 57 -4.64 -1.96 -8.56
C ASN A 57 -5.48 -1.89 -7.28
N ALA A 58 -5.45 -0.76 -6.57
CA ALA A 58 -6.25 -0.55 -5.36
C ALA A 58 -7.75 -0.52 -5.67
N ALA A 59 -8.16 0.17 -6.74
CA ALA A 59 -9.56 0.22 -7.16
C ALA A 59 -10.09 -1.17 -7.55
N ASN A 60 -9.29 -1.97 -8.26
CA ASN A 60 -9.65 -3.34 -8.62
C ASN A 60 -9.81 -4.21 -7.38
N LEU A 61 -8.88 -4.13 -6.42
CA LEU A 61 -8.99 -4.87 -5.15
C LEU A 61 -10.27 -4.52 -4.39
N ILE A 62 -10.56 -3.23 -4.23
CA ILE A 62 -11.79 -2.76 -3.57
C ILE A 62 -13.03 -3.23 -4.33
N THR A 63 -13.02 -3.14 -5.67
CA THR A 63 -14.13 -3.58 -6.51
C THR A 63 -14.39 -5.08 -6.34
N SER A 64 -13.36 -5.93 -6.41
CA SER A 64 -13.49 -7.37 -6.20
C SER A 64 -14.04 -7.73 -4.82
N LEU A 65 -13.63 -7.00 -3.77
CA LEU A 65 -14.18 -7.19 -2.42
C LEU A 65 -15.67 -6.83 -2.36
N LEU A 66 -16.06 -5.68 -2.93
CA LEU A 66 -17.45 -5.24 -2.94
C LEU A 66 -18.35 -6.16 -3.77
N GLU A 67 -17.86 -6.64 -4.92
CA GLU A 67 -18.59 -7.60 -5.77
C GLU A 67 -18.77 -8.96 -5.08
N ALA A 68 -17.81 -9.38 -4.26
CA ALA A 68 -17.91 -10.58 -3.42
C ALA A 68 -18.82 -10.40 -2.19
N GLY A 69 -19.33 -9.18 -1.95
CA GLY A 69 -20.26 -8.89 -0.86
C GLY A 69 -19.60 -8.42 0.43
N ALA A 70 -18.33 -7.99 0.40
CA ALA A 70 -17.70 -7.36 1.56
C ALA A 70 -18.43 -6.05 1.93
N ASP A 71 -18.86 -5.95 3.18
CA ASP A 71 -19.38 -4.70 3.73
C ASP A 71 -18.25 -3.84 4.29
N LEU A 72 -17.85 -2.82 3.52
CA LEU A 72 -16.82 -1.86 3.92
C LEU A 72 -17.41 -0.66 4.69
N SER A 73 -18.72 -0.59 4.91
CA SER A 73 -19.37 0.55 5.56
C SER A 73 -19.06 0.65 7.07
N GLY A 74 -18.62 -0.46 7.68
CA GLY A 74 -18.18 -0.53 9.08
C GLY A 74 -16.73 -0.07 9.33
N LEU A 75 -15.95 0.21 8.29
CA LEU A 75 -14.56 0.68 8.43
C LEU A 75 -14.53 2.13 8.97
N GLY A 76 -14.47 2.26 10.29
CA GLY A 76 -14.43 3.55 11.00
C GLY A 76 -15.40 3.69 12.17
N GLY A 77 -16.16 2.64 12.50
CA GLY A 77 -17.00 2.61 13.70
C GLY A 77 -16.21 2.27 14.95
N ASP A 78 -16.50 2.98 16.06
CA ASP A 78 -16.22 2.50 17.41
C ASP A 78 -16.83 1.09 17.53
N GLN A 79 -15.98 0.06 17.60
CA GLN A 79 -16.40 -1.32 17.85
C GLN A 79 -16.91 -1.39 19.29
N THR A 80 -18.06 -0.79 19.53
CA THR A 80 -18.83 -1.01 20.75
C THR A 80 -19.39 -2.40 20.63
N ASP A 81 -18.85 -3.29 21.47
CA ASP A 81 -19.26 -4.66 21.69
C ASP A 81 -20.78 -4.85 21.51
N ALA A 82 -21.19 -5.18 20.27
CA ALA A 82 -22.50 -5.74 20.05
C ALA A 82 -22.48 -7.14 20.70
N PRO A 83 -23.46 -7.49 21.55
CA PRO A 83 -23.46 -8.77 22.23
C PRO A 83 -23.43 -9.90 21.21
N GLY A 84 -22.47 -10.80 21.39
CA GLY A 84 -22.09 -11.87 20.48
C GLY A 84 -23.29 -12.59 19.86
N THR A 85 -23.41 -12.45 18.56
CA THR A 85 -23.87 -13.56 17.73
C THR A 85 -22.67 -14.49 17.58
N ASP A 86 -22.78 -15.74 18.05
CA ASP A 86 -21.79 -16.81 17.85
C ASP A 86 -21.59 -17.19 16.37
N ASP A 87 -22.13 -16.40 15.43
CA ASP A 87 -21.83 -16.51 14.01
C ASP A 87 -20.44 -15.94 13.78
N GLU A 88 -19.47 -16.84 13.58
CA GLU A 88 -18.18 -16.51 12.99
C GLU A 88 -18.45 -15.64 11.76
N PRO A 89 -17.81 -14.45 11.63
CA PRO A 89 -18.09 -13.55 10.53
C PRO A 89 -17.93 -14.34 9.23
N ALA A 90 -19.02 -14.44 8.46
CA ALA A 90 -19.01 -15.17 7.20
C ALA A 90 -17.89 -14.59 6.33
N GLY A 91 -16.89 -15.42 6.04
CA GLY A 91 -15.80 -15.04 5.15
C GLY A 91 -16.35 -14.58 3.80
N VAL A 92 -15.68 -13.60 3.20
CA VAL A 92 -16.01 -13.14 1.85
C VAL A 92 -15.23 -13.99 0.86
N ASP A 93 -15.92 -14.81 0.09
CA ASP A 93 -15.31 -15.60 -0.98
C ASP A 93 -15.11 -14.73 -2.22
N VAL A 94 -13.86 -14.41 -2.54
CA VAL A 94 -13.47 -13.60 -3.69
C VAL A 94 -12.90 -14.49 -4.80
N GLU A 95 -13.57 -14.53 -5.95
CA GLU A 95 -13.03 -15.16 -7.15
C GLU A 95 -12.15 -14.18 -7.92
N LEU A 96 -10.90 -14.57 -8.21
CA LEU A 96 -9.93 -13.74 -8.91
C LEU A 96 -9.42 -14.45 -10.17
N ASP A 97 -9.42 -13.74 -11.30
CA ASP A 97 -8.70 -14.17 -12.49
C ASP A 97 -7.20 -13.81 -12.37
N ALA A 98 -6.39 -14.25 -13.35
CA ALA A 98 -4.94 -14.08 -13.31
C ALA A 98 -4.51 -12.60 -13.24
N ASP A 99 -5.19 -11.71 -13.98
CA ASP A 99 -4.86 -10.28 -14.00
C ASP A 99 -5.26 -9.61 -12.67
N ALA A 100 -6.40 -10.01 -12.09
CA ALA A 100 -6.84 -9.55 -10.79
C ALA A 100 -5.90 -9.99 -9.67
N VAL A 101 -5.40 -11.24 -9.71
CA VAL A 101 -4.42 -11.73 -8.73
C VAL A 101 -3.13 -10.91 -8.77
N ASP A 102 -2.59 -10.61 -9.95
CA ASP A 102 -1.40 -9.77 -10.09
C ASP A 102 -1.63 -8.35 -9.54
N GLY A 103 -2.80 -7.77 -9.82
CA GLY A 103 -3.21 -6.47 -9.26
C GLY A 103 -3.31 -6.49 -7.73
N TRP A 104 -3.90 -7.54 -7.17
CA TRP A 104 -4.00 -7.77 -5.72
C TRP A 104 -2.62 -7.88 -5.07
N LEU A 105 -1.73 -8.72 -5.61
CA LEU A 105 -0.38 -8.91 -5.08
C LEU A 105 0.43 -7.61 -5.06
N ARG A 106 0.31 -6.80 -6.13
CA ARG A 106 0.94 -5.48 -6.20
C ARG A 106 0.35 -4.51 -5.19
N CYS A 107 -0.98 -4.47 -5.05
CA CYS A 107 -1.65 -3.60 -4.08
C CYS A 107 -1.29 -3.96 -2.63
N LEU A 108 -1.33 -5.25 -2.27
CA LEU A 108 -0.94 -5.73 -0.94
C LEU A 108 0.52 -5.40 -0.63
N THR A 109 1.42 -5.55 -1.61
CA THR A 109 2.82 -5.16 -1.48
C THR A 109 2.95 -3.65 -1.22
N ASP A 110 2.20 -2.82 -1.94
CA ASP A 110 2.23 -1.36 -1.76
C ASP A 110 1.72 -0.94 -0.38
N ILE A 111 0.63 -1.54 0.10
CA ILE A 111 0.09 -1.29 1.46
C ILE A 111 1.13 -1.69 2.50
N ARG A 112 1.74 -2.88 2.34
CA ARG A 112 2.76 -3.39 3.26
C ARG A 112 4.00 -2.50 3.29
N LEU A 113 4.47 -2.04 2.14
CA LEU A 113 5.59 -1.10 2.05
C LEU A 113 5.27 0.22 2.75
N ALA A 114 4.06 0.75 2.57
CA ALA A 114 3.64 1.99 3.21
C ALA A 114 3.55 1.86 4.74
N LEU A 115 2.93 0.78 5.23
CA LEU A 115 2.80 0.50 6.66
C LEU A 115 4.17 0.27 7.31
N GLY A 116 4.99 -0.63 6.78
CA GLY A 116 6.31 -0.92 7.32
C GLY A 116 7.22 0.30 7.35
N THR A 117 7.07 1.20 6.37
CA THR A 117 7.80 2.47 6.35
C THR A 117 7.37 3.44 7.44
N ARG A 118 6.06 3.56 7.70
CA ARG A 118 5.54 4.45 8.74
C ARG A 118 5.81 3.94 10.14
N LEU A 119 5.73 2.62 10.32
CA LEU A 119 6.02 1.93 11.59
C LEU A 119 7.54 1.88 11.89
N GLY A 120 8.38 2.09 10.87
CA GLY A 120 9.82 1.91 10.98
C GLY A 120 10.17 0.46 11.30
N VAL A 121 9.58 -0.47 10.56
CA VAL A 121 9.91 -1.90 10.66
C VAL A 121 11.29 -2.14 10.04
N GLU A 122 12.15 -2.79 10.81
CA GLU A 122 13.51 -3.15 10.41
C GLU A 122 13.68 -4.68 10.37
N GLN A 123 14.85 -5.15 9.95
CA GLN A 123 15.15 -6.58 9.99
C GLN A 123 15.46 -7.00 11.43
N ASP A 124 14.95 -8.17 11.84
CA ASP A 124 15.19 -8.78 13.16
C ASP A 124 14.71 -7.91 14.36
N ASP A 125 13.62 -7.14 14.16
CA ASP A 125 13.04 -6.26 15.19
C ASP A 125 11.86 -6.88 15.96
N ASP A 126 11.62 -8.19 15.81
CA ASP A 126 10.48 -8.91 16.41
C ASP A 126 10.34 -8.66 17.92
N GLU A 127 11.45 -8.68 18.65
CA GLU A 127 11.49 -8.50 20.11
C GLU A 127 10.93 -7.12 20.54
N ARG A 128 11.14 -6.08 19.72
CA ARG A 128 10.60 -4.72 19.98
C ARG A 128 9.07 -4.75 19.95
N TRP A 129 8.50 -5.41 18.96
CA TRP A 129 7.05 -5.47 18.75
C TRP A 129 6.36 -6.37 19.78
N GLU A 130 7.00 -7.46 20.21
CA GLU A 130 6.50 -8.34 21.26
C GLU A 130 6.40 -7.64 22.64
N GLN A 131 7.31 -6.71 22.92
CA GLN A 131 7.35 -5.97 24.19
C GLN A 131 6.31 -4.84 24.29
N LEU A 132 5.66 -4.47 23.18
CA LEU A 132 4.62 -3.43 23.20
C LEU A 132 3.37 -3.91 23.96
N PRO A 133 2.70 -3.02 24.72
CA PRO A 133 1.39 -3.29 25.31
C PRO A 133 0.36 -3.72 24.25
N ASP A 134 -0.60 -4.56 24.65
CA ASP A 134 -1.64 -5.04 23.72
C ASP A 134 -2.59 -3.94 23.23
N ASP A 135 -2.71 -2.84 23.98
CA ASP A 135 -3.49 -1.65 23.64
C ASP A 135 -2.68 -0.58 22.87
N ASP A 136 -1.42 -0.87 22.55
CA ASP A 136 -0.58 0.04 21.78
C ASP A 136 -1.04 0.13 20.32
N PRO A 137 -1.35 1.33 19.79
CA PRO A 137 -1.83 1.50 18.43
C PRO A 137 -0.80 1.07 17.38
N ASP A 138 0.50 1.21 17.64
CA ASP A 138 1.54 0.79 16.70
C ASP A 138 1.65 -0.74 16.65
N LYS A 139 1.43 -1.43 17.79
CA LYS A 139 1.32 -2.90 17.83
C LYS A 139 0.15 -3.38 16.98
N ALA A 140 -1.03 -2.77 17.14
CA ALA A 140 -2.20 -3.11 16.32
C ALA A 140 -1.94 -2.91 14.82
N MET A 141 -1.25 -1.83 14.42
CA MET A 141 -0.87 -1.60 13.03
C MET A 141 0.20 -2.58 12.53
N HIS A 142 1.13 -2.99 13.39
CA HIS A 142 2.13 -4.02 13.08
C HIS A 142 1.48 -5.40 12.89
N ASP A 143 0.47 -5.74 13.67
CA ASP A 143 -0.31 -6.97 13.49
C ASP A 143 -1.03 -6.98 12.15
N VAL A 144 -1.61 -5.86 11.72
CA VAL A 144 -2.18 -5.70 10.36
C VAL A 144 -1.09 -5.89 9.29
N TYR A 145 0.10 -5.31 9.48
CA TYR A 145 1.22 -5.50 8.56
C TYR A 145 1.62 -6.98 8.41
N ASN A 146 1.67 -7.74 9.51
CA ASN A 146 1.97 -9.17 9.50
C ASN A 146 0.83 -10.01 8.91
N TRP A 147 -0.41 -9.65 9.20
CA TRP A 147 -1.58 -10.28 8.59
C TRP A 147 -1.56 -10.12 7.07
N LEU A 148 -1.24 -8.93 6.55
CA LEU A 148 -1.09 -8.71 5.11
C LEU A 148 0.01 -9.60 4.50
N ALA A 149 1.11 -9.85 5.22
CA ALA A 149 2.15 -10.79 4.81
C ALA A 149 1.59 -12.21 4.66
N PHE A 150 0.83 -12.66 5.64
CA PHE A 150 0.18 -13.97 5.63
C PHE A 150 -0.83 -14.11 4.49
N VAL A 151 -1.66 -13.08 4.24
CA VAL A 151 -2.63 -13.06 3.13
C VAL A 151 -1.90 -13.16 1.78
N GLN A 152 -0.84 -12.36 1.59
CA GLN A 152 -0.05 -12.38 0.37
C GLN A 152 0.61 -13.76 0.13
N GLU A 153 1.17 -14.37 1.18
CA GLU A 153 1.75 -15.71 1.05
C GLU A 153 0.69 -16.79 0.76
N THR A 154 -0.49 -16.68 1.36
CA THR A 154 -1.61 -17.59 1.08
C THR A 154 -2.03 -17.50 -0.37
N LEU A 155 -2.17 -16.29 -0.92
CA LEU A 155 -2.50 -16.08 -2.33
C LEU A 155 -1.40 -16.61 -3.28
N LEU A 156 -0.12 -16.47 -2.92
CA LEU A 156 0.96 -17.05 -3.72
C LEU A 156 0.98 -18.59 -3.70
N ARG A 157 0.55 -19.21 -2.59
CA ARG A 157 0.48 -20.67 -2.46
C ARG A 157 -0.66 -21.26 -3.28
N THR A 158 -1.76 -20.54 -3.48
CA THR A 158 -2.89 -21.02 -4.30
C THR A 158 -2.62 -20.97 -5.80
N LEU A 159 -1.64 -20.16 -6.25
CA LEU A 159 -1.20 -20.08 -7.65
C LEU A 159 -0.27 -21.22 -8.07
N ARG A 160 0.23 -22.04 -7.15
CA ARG A 160 1.15 -23.16 -7.41
C ARG A 160 0.43 -24.48 -7.56
#